data_AF-A0A930TSP7-F1
#
_entry.id   AF-A0A930TSP7-F1
#
_cell.length_a   1.000
_cell.length_b   1.000
_cell.length_c   1.000
_cell.angle_alpha   90.00
_cell.angle_beta   90.00
_cell.angle_gamma   90.00
#
_symmetry.space_group_name_H-M   'P 1'
#
loop_
_entity.id
_entity.type
_entity.pdbx_description
1 polymer ?
#
loop_
_entity_poly.entity_id
_entity_poly.type
_entity_poly.pdbx_seq_one_letter_code
_entity_poly.pdbx_strand_id
1 'polypeptide(L)'
;MRYGTQVITLGLALFLGSCGRTAMTQESAPTPEQSPISQSQVSLPNKAEVESILRSTSQPSPSSPHTELASSPSLDQASSYPEIGTLMSAQAGDVMCYTTVRDRQGQEFPIGATFEICDRQNELLGQTVRFVYSEETVADCQSAEPCGRSRQETLISDAILLGQTWQVLSNGDWTVTVGRLESWDGVNGTGNLTYYGCDAAGNCLSLTDGFVVCRNGVCNMSWANGNYAYTLSSKLTETGNDPTTLLVWENGTEILRADSMVLVDSSDS
;
A
#
# COMPACT_ATOMS: atom_id res chain seq x y z
N MET A 1 62.90 -9.62 10.30
CA MET A 1 63.04 -8.86 9.04
C MET A 1 62.29 -7.56 9.21
N ARG A 2 63.00 -6.44 9.10
CA ARG A 2 62.48 -5.07 9.27
C ARG A 2 62.18 -4.50 7.89
N TYR A 3 60.97 -4.01 7.70
CA TYR A 3 60.58 -3.03 6.68
C TYR A 3 59.62 -2.08 7.43
N GLY A 4 59.77 -0.77 7.48
CA GLY A 4 60.48 0.14 6.59
C GLY A 4 59.52 1.29 6.33
N THR A 5 59.57 2.30 7.19
CA THR A 5 58.76 3.52 7.17
C THR A 5 58.89 4.26 5.84
N GLN A 6 57.79 4.69 5.23
CA GLN A 6 57.79 5.84 4.34
C GLN A 6 56.65 6.79 4.69
N VAL A 7 57.06 7.97 5.15
CA VAL A 7 56.26 9.19 5.25
C VAL A 7 56.41 9.89 3.90
N ILE A 8 55.30 10.20 3.24
CA ILE A 8 55.28 11.10 2.09
C ILE A 8 54.41 12.29 2.46
N THR A 9 55.07 13.44 2.62
CA THR A 9 54.49 14.77 2.73
C THR A 9 54.70 15.46 1.39
N LEU A 10 53.64 15.87 0.69
CA LEU A 10 53.61 16.81 -0.45
C LEU A 10 52.12 16.99 -0.78
N GLY A 11 51.55 18.15 -1.06
CA GLY A 11 52.03 19.51 -1.21
C GLY A 11 50.79 20.36 -1.47
N LEU A 12 50.78 21.55 -0.88
CA LEU A 12 49.76 22.58 -0.99
C LEU A 12 49.68 23.10 -2.44
N ALA A 13 48.50 23.11 -3.06
CA ALA A 13 48.23 23.82 -4.30
C ALA A 13 46.97 24.69 -4.15
N LEU A 14 47.21 25.98 -3.94
CA LEU A 14 46.24 27.05 -4.07
C LEU A 14 46.00 27.32 -5.56
N PHE A 15 44.78 27.13 -6.04
CA PHE A 15 44.32 27.72 -7.30
C PHE A 15 43.41 28.90 -7.00
N LEU A 16 43.96 30.09 -7.24
CA LEU A 16 43.25 31.34 -7.44
C LEU A 16 42.75 31.40 -8.88
N GLY A 17 41.54 31.93 -9.06
CA GLY A 17 41.11 32.58 -10.30
C GLY A 17 40.14 31.77 -11.17
N SER A 18 38.91 32.24 -11.29
CA SER A 18 38.52 33.09 -12.43
C SER A 18 37.00 33.24 -12.49
N CYS A 19 36.52 34.48 -12.40
CA CYS A 19 35.19 34.84 -12.88
C CYS A 19 35.14 34.65 -14.40
N GLY A 20 34.11 33.98 -14.90
CA GLY A 20 33.81 33.86 -16.32
C GLY A 20 32.30 33.87 -16.54
N ARG A 21 31.77 35.05 -16.87
CA ARG A 21 30.44 35.22 -17.46
C ARG A 21 30.50 34.71 -18.90
N THR A 22 29.65 33.78 -19.28
CA THR A 22 29.32 33.59 -20.70
C THR A 22 27.87 33.16 -20.88
N ALA A 23 27.18 34.03 -21.62
CA ALA A 23 26.07 33.85 -22.56
C ALA A 23 24.97 32.84 -22.25
N MET A 24 23.76 33.40 -22.19
CA MET A 24 22.53 32.73 -22.59
C MET A 24 22.66 32.20 -24.01
N THR A 25 22.35 30.91 -24.19
CA THR A 25 22.05 30.32 -25.49
C THR A 25 20.58 29.98 -25.50
N GLN A 26 19.85 30.73 -26.29
CA GLN A 26 18.45 30.55 -26.63
C GLN A 26 18.45 29.74 -27.93
N GLU A 27 17.98 28.50 -27.91
CA GLU A 27 17.79 27.73 -29.14
C GLU A 27 16.53 26.85 -29.05
N SER A 28 15.48 27.41 -29.66
CA SER A 28 14.54 26.81 -30.62
C SER A 28 13.87 25.47 -30.28
N ALA A 29 12.56 25.59 -30.03
CA ALA A 29 11.59 24.50 -30.05
C ALA A 29 11.47 23.85 -31.44
N PRO A 30 11.30 22.52 -31.54
CA PRO A 30 10.94 21.87 -32.79
C PRO A 30 9.43 22.00 -33.09
N THR A 31 9.15 22.55 -34.27
CA THR A 31 7.86 22.55 -34.96
C THR A 31 7.43 21.12 -35.32
N PRO A 32 6.13 20.77 -35.26
CA PRO A 32 5.63 19.44 -35.60
C PRO A 32 5.64 19.21 -37.13
N GLU A 33 6.29 18.13 -37.53
CA GLU A 33 6.34 17.66 -38.92
C GLU A 33 5.06 16.85 -39.24
N GLN A 34 4.27 17.37 -40.18
CA GLN A 34 3.13 16.69 -40.80
C GLN A 34 3.60 15.89 -42.01
N SER A 35 3.10 14.66 -42.17
CA SER A 35 2.73 14.00 -43.45
C SER A 35 2.29 12.54 -43.19
N PRO A 36 1.59 11.86 -44.12
CA PRO A 36 0.47 12.30 -44.95
C PRO A 36 -0.75 11.37 -44.82
N ILE A 37 -1.92 11.90 -45.15
CA ILE A 37 -3.21 11.22 -45.27
C ILE A 37 -3.15 10.23 -46.43
N SER A 38 -3.41 8.94 -46.15
CA SER A 38 -3.66 7.92 -47.18
C SER A 38 -5.15 7.61 -47.24
N GLN A 39 -5.76 7.96 -48.36
CA GLN A 39 -7.15 7.64 -48.70
C GLN A 39 -7.20 6.23 -49.31
N SER A 40 -7.99 5.33 -48.72
CA SER A 40 -8.45 4.11 -49.39
C SER A 40 -9.92 3.84 -49.08
N GLN A 41 -10.73 4.31 -50.04
CA GLN A 41 -11.85 3.64 -50.69
C GLN A 41 -12.84 2.78 -49.89
N VAL A 42 -14.07 3.31 -49.92
CA VAL A 42 -15.38 2.68 -49.81
C VAL A 42 -15.49 1.38 -50.62
N SER A 43 -16.03 0.34 -49.97
CA SER A 43 -16.92 -0.63 -50.62
C SER A 43 -17.86 -1.28 -49.61
N LEU A 44 -19.14 -0.91 -49.66
CA LEU A 44 -20.25 -1.69 -49.11
C LEU A 44 -20.48 -2.94 -49.97
N PRO A 45 -20.87 -4.07 -49.37
CA PRO A 45 -21.73 -5.03 -50.02
C PRO A 45 -23.15 -5.02 -49.44
N ASN A 46 -24.08 -4.93 -50.39
CA ASN A 46 -25.52 -5.11 -50.41
C ASN A 46 -26.30 -5.67 -49.20
N LYS A 47 -27.37 -4.92 -48.93
CA LYS A 47 -28.68 -5.34 -48.44
C LYS A 47 -29.46 -6.01 -49.59
N ALA A 48 -29.72 -7.32 -49.49
CA ALA A 48 -30.93 -8.04 -49.92
C ALA A 48 -30.65 -9.51 -50.31
N GLU A 49 -30.79 -10.40 -49.34
CA GLU A 49 -31.24 -11.80 -49.50
C GLU A 49 -31.73 -12.23 -48.11
N VAL A 50 -32.90 -11.79 -47.66
CA VAL A 50 -34.25 -12.37 -47.90
C VAL A 50 -34.36 -13.84 -47.49
N GLU A 51 -34.95 -14.01 -46.31
CA GLU A 51 -35.92 -15.04 -45.90
C GLU A 51 -35.66 -16.51 -46.28
N SER A 52 -35.20 -17.28 -45.28
CA SER A 52 -35.40 -18.72 -45.14
C SER A 52 -34.61 -19.15 -43.90
N ILE A 53 -35.15 -19.22 -42.68
CA ILE A 53 -36.02 -20.29 -42.16
C ILE A 53 -36.61 -19.81 -40.82
N LEU A 54 -37.91 -19.49 -40.82
CA LEU A 54 -38.77 -19.49 -39.63
C LEU A 54 -39.67 -20.72 -39.77
N ARG A 55 -39.38 -21.80 -39.04
CA ARG A 55 -40.36 -22.81 -38.55
C ARG A 55 -39.64 -23.97 -37.88
N SER A 56 -39.78 -24.05 -36.56
CA SER A 56 -39.91 -25.28 -35.76
C SER A 56 -40.15 -24.84 -34.31
N THR A 57 -41.39 -24.52 -33.95
CA THR A 57 -42.32 -25.41 -33.23
C THR A 57 -41.93 -25.62 -31.77
N SER A 58 -42.74 -25.00 -30.92
CA SER A 58 -42.97 -25.17 -29.50
C SER A 58 -42.94 -26.62 -28.97
N GLN A 59 -42.31 -26.83 -27.82
CA GLN A 59 -42.77 -27.77 -26.79
C GLN A 59 -42.27 -27.36 -25.37
N PRO A 60 -43.08 -27.53 -24.30
CA PRO A 60 -42.80 -26.98 -22.96
C PRO A 60 -42.27 -28.00 -21.93
N SER A 61 -41.56 -27.47 -20.92
CA SER A 61 -41.36 -27.96 -19.52
C SER A 61 -40.54 -29.26 -19.30
N PRO A 62 -39.80 -29.43 -18.16
CA PRO A 62 -40.20 -29.00 -16.81
C PRO A 62 -39.14 -28.26 -15.96
N SER A 63 -39.71 -27.54 -15.01
CA SER A 63 -39.19 -26.95 -13.77
C SER A 63 -38.05 -27.70 -13.05
N SER A 64 -37.03 -26.95 -12.64
CA SER A 64 -36.28 -27.18 -11.39
C SER A 64 -36.06 -25.86 -10.65
N PRO A 65 -36.22 -25.83 -9.32
CA PRO A 65 -36.15 -24.62 -8.51
C PRO A 65 -34.72 -24.40 -8.02
N HIS A 66 -34.04 -23.38 -8.54
CA HIS A 66 -32.90 -22.80 -7.84
C HIS A 66 -33.39 -21.55 -7.13
N THR A 67 -33.89 -21.77 -5.92
CA THR A 67 -33.93 -20.76 -4.87
C THR A 67 -32.49 -20.48 -4.48
N GLU A 68 -31.87 -19.49 -5.10
CA GLU A 68 -30.62 -18.92 -4.62
C GLU A 68 -30.97 -17.70 -3.78
N LEU A 69 -30.97 -17.90 -2.47
CA LEU A 69 -31.06 -16.83 -1.48
C LEU A 69 -29.91 -15.87 -1.74
N ALA A 70 -30.22 -14.71 -2.31
CA ALA A 70 -29.37 -13.53 -2.23
C ALA A 70 -29.35 -13.08 -0.76
N SER A 71 -28.44 -13.65 0.01
CA SER A 71 -28.10 -13.16 1.34
C SER A 71 -27.31 -11.86 1.16
N SER A 72 -28.00 -10.73 1.27
CA SER A 72 -27.34 -9.43 1.43
C SER A 72 -26.56 -9.44 2.75
N PRO A 73 -25.24 -9.18 2.78
CA PRO A 73 -24.53 -9.08 4.04
C PRO A 73 -25.01 -7.82 4.78
N SER A 74 -25.51 -8.02 6.00
CA SER A 74 -25.86 -6.96 6.94
C SER A 74 -24.59 -6.34 7.55
N LEU A 75 -24.72 -5.10 8.02
CA LEU A 75 -23.72 -4.24 8.69
C LEU A 75 -22.96 -4.84 9.90
N ASP A 76 -23.14 -6.13 10.20
CA ASP A 76 -22.36 -6.87 11.22
C ASP A 76 -21.01 -7.40 10.67
N GLN A 77 -20.79 -7.39 9.34
CA GLN A 77 -19.61 -8.02 8.73
C GLN A 77 -18.30 -7.23 8.86
N ALA A 78 -18.34 -5.90 9.06
CA ALA A 78 -17.12 -5.10 9.23
C ALA A 78 -16.34 -5.46 10.51
N SER A 79 -17.03 -5.99 11.54
CA SER A 79 -16.39 -6.50 12.77
C SER A 79 -15.76 -7.89 12.62
N SER A 80 -15.91 -8.54 11.46
CA SER A 80 -15.41 -9.89 11.18
C SER A 80 -14.21 -9.93 10.23
N TYR A 81 -13.85 -8.80 9.62
CA TYR A 81 -12.73 -8.76 8.67
C TYR A 81 -11.39 -8.64 9.40
N PRO A 82 -10.37 -9.38 8.95
CA PRO A 82 -9.07 -9.31 9.59
C PRO A 82 -8.40 -7.95 9.31
N GLU A 83 -7.87 -7.31 10.35
CA GLU A 83 -7.03 -6.12 10.17
C GLU A 83 -5.65 -6.47 9.62
N ILE A 84 -5.12 -7.64 9.95
CA ILE A 84 -3.81 -8.12 9.51
C ILE A 84 -3.97 -9.52 8.93
N GLY A 85 -3.40 -9.75 7.75
CA GLY A 85 -3.44 -11.04 7.08
C GLY A 85 -2.56 -11.08 5.83
N THR A 86 -2.66 -12.17 5.08
CA THR A 86 -1.98 -12.35 3.80
C THR A 86 -2.94 -12.08 2.65
N LEU A 87 -2.55 -11.27 1.66
CA LEU A 87 -3.30 -11.14 0.41
C LEU A 87 -3.00 -12.36 -0.49
N MET A 88 -3.97 -13.25 -0.65
CA MET A 88 -3.80 -14.51 -1.38
C MET A 88 -4.08 -14.36 -2.88
N SER A 89 -5.06 -13.54 -3.22
CA SER A 89 -5.44 -13.25 -4.60
C SER A 89 -5.97 -11.83 -4.73
N ALA A 90 -5.81 -11.25 -5.91
CA ALA A 90 -6.39 -9.99 -6.32
C ALA A 90 -6.69 -10.07 -7.82
N GLN A 91 -7.90 -9.74 -8.24
CA GLN A 91 -8.28 -9.75 -9.64
C GLN A 91 -9.20 -8.57 -9.93
N ALA A 92 -8.81 -7.73 -10.88
CA ALA A 92 -9.66 -6.65 -11.35
C ALA A 92 -10.89 -7.26 -12.03
N GLY A 93 -12.08 -6.94 -11.53
CA GLY A 93 -13.32 -7.25 -12.21
C GLY A 93 -14.07 -5.98 -12.59
N ASP A 94 -15.36 -6.11 -12.91
CA ASP A 94 -16.09 -5.01 -13.56
C ASP A 94 -16.48 -3.88 -12.59
N VAL A 95 -16.63 -4.19 -11.30
CA VAL A 95 -17.15 -3.24 -10.30
C VAL A 95 -16.17 -2.94 -9.16
N MET A 96 -15.21 -3.84 -8.91
CA MET A 96 -14.20 -3.70 -7.86
C MET A 96 -13.05 -4.68 -8.11
N CYS A 97 -12.00 -4.58 -7.29
CA CYS A 97 -10.97 -5.60 -7.18
C CYS A 97 -11.49 -6.75 -6.31
N TYR A 98 -11.57 -7.96 -6.85
CA TYR A 98 -11.95 -9.14 -6.09
C TYR A 98 -10.72 -9.74 -5.43
N THR A 99 -10.74 -9.87 -4.10
CA THR A 99 -9.60 -10.40 -3.35
C THR A 99 -9.99 -11.59 -2.48
N THR A 100 -9.00 -12.41 -2.16
CA THR A 100 -9.07 -13.37 -1.07
C THR A 100 -7.95 -13.02 -0.10
N VAL A 101 -8.32 -12.78 1.16
CA VAL A 101 -7.36 -12.55 2.24
C VAL A 101 -7.39 -13.74 3.19
N ARG A 102 -6.25 -14.05 3.77
CA ARG A 102 -6.15 -15.09 4.80
C ARG A 102 -5.72 -14.45 6.11
N ASP A 103 -6.50 -14.64 7.17
CA ASP A 103 -6.14 -14.15 8.49
C ASP A 103 -4.99 -14.98 9.11
N ARG A 104 -4.67 -14.65 10.37
CA ARG A 104 -3.61 -15.33 11.12
C ARG A 104 -4.00 -16.73 11.58
N GLN A 105 -5.28 -17.01 11.72
CA GLN A 105 -5.84 -18.31 12.07
C GLN A 105 -5.88 -19.25 10.85
N GLY A 106 -5.55 -18.73 9.66
CA GLY A 106 -5.58 -19.46 8.40
C GLY A 106 -6.96 -19.49 7.75
N GLN A 107 -7.93 -18.74 8.26
CA GLN A 107 -9.25 -18.60 7.66
C GLN A 107 -9.17 -17.65 6.46
N GLU A 108 -9.81 -18.05 5.36
CA GLU A 108 -9.87 -17.26 4.14
C GLU A 108 -11.19 -16.47 4.06
N PHE A 109 -11.08 -15.22 3.63
CA PHE A 109 -12.18 -14.28 3.48
C PHE A 109 -12.18 -13.74 2.05
N PRO A 110 -13.25 -13.94 1.28
CA PRO A 110 -13.45 -13.22 0.04
C PRO A 110 -13.90 -11.79 0.38
N ILE A 111 -13.07 -10.81 0.07
CA ILE A 111 -13.34 -9.39 0.38
C ILE A 111 -13.15 -8.55 -0.88
N GLY A 112 -14.06 -7.60 -1.10
CA GLY A 112 -13.92 -6.61 -2.15
C GLY A 112 -12.86 -5.57 -1.79
N ALA A 113 -12.14 -5.07 -2.79
CA ALA A 113 -11.13 -4.05 -2.64
C ALA A 113 -11.30 -2.97 -3.70
N THR A 114 -10.75 -1.79 -3.45
CA THR A 114 -10.66 -0.75 -4.48
C THR A 114 -9.68 -1.18 -5.58
N PHE A 115 -9.78 -0.57 -6.76
CA PHE A 115 -8.94 -0.96 -7.90
C PHE A 115 -7.45 -0.72 -7.64
N GLU A 116 -7.10 0.22 -6.77
CA GLU A 116 -5.73 0.52 -6.37
C GLU A 116 -5.02 -0.69 -5.74
N ILE A 117 -5.77 -1.57 -5.06
CA ILE A 117 -5.20 -2.83 -4.52
C ILE A 117 -4.80 -3.78 -5.65
N CYS A 118 -5.60 -3.84 -6.72
CA CYS A 118 -5.27 -4.63 -7.91
C CYS A 118 -4.08 -4.03 -8.68
N ASP A 119 -3.96 -2.71 -8.75
CA ASP A 119 -2.81 -2.05 -9.39
C ASP A 119 -1.50 -2.35 -8.65
N ARG A 120 -1.56 -2.56 -7.33
CA ARG A 120 -0.43 -2.92 -6.46
C ARG A 120 -0.25 -4.43 -6.28
N GLN A 121 -0.94 -5.26 -7.04
CA GLN A 121 -0.94 -6.73 -6.89
C GLN A 121 0.47 -7.34 -6.84
N ASN A 122 1.39 -6.87 -7.69
CA ASN A 122 2.76 -7.39 -7.76
C ASN A 122 3.57 -7.16 -6.48
N GLU A 123 3.20 -6.17 -5.68
CA GLU A 123 3.85 -5.84 -4.41
C GLU A 123 3.18 -6.54 -3.22
N LEU A 124 1.88 -6.82 -3.32
CA LEU A 124 1.05 -7.25 -2.19
C LEU A 124 0.77 -8.75 -2.16
N LEU A 125 0.76 -9.44 -3.30
CA LEU A 125 0.43 -10.87 -3.34
C LEU A 125 1.40 -11.71 -2.51
N GLY A 126 0.83 -12.59 -1.68
CA GLY A 126 1.57 -13.47 -0.79
C GLY A 126 2.26 -12.75 0.37
N GLN A 127 2.12 -11.43 0.46
CA GLN A 127 2.69 -10.65 1.56
C GLN A 127 1.72 -10.55 2.72
N THR A 128 2.28 -10.47 3.92
CA THR A 128 1.54 -10.06 5.12
C THR A 128 1.39 -8.54 5.10
N VAL A 129 0.15 -8.09 5.23
CA VAL A 129 -0.23 -6.68 5.16
C VAL A 129 -1.20 -6.33 6.29
N ARG A 130 -1.29 -5.04 6.60
CA ARG A 130 -2.40 -4.48 7.36
C ARG A 130 -3.42 -3.90 6.38
N PHE A 131 -4.65 -4.37 6.45
CA PHE A 131 -5.75 -3.91 5.62
C PHE A 131 -6.40 -2.67 6.25
N VAL A 132 -6.74 -1.70 5.40
CA VAL A 132 -7.55 -0.53 5.75
C VAL A 132 -8.84 -0.63 4.97
N TYR A 133 -9.95 -0.32 5.64
CA TYR A 133 -11.29 -0.46 5.09
C TYR A 133 -11.99 0.90 5.01
N SER A 134 -12.77 1.10 3.95
CA SER A 134 -13.69 2.23 3.81
C SER A 134 -15.02 1.81 3.20
N GLU A 135 -16.05 2.62 3.46
CA GLU A 135 -17.36 2.48 2.83
C GLU A 135 -17.33 3.10 1.42
N GLU A 136 -17.44 2.26 0.40
CA GLU A 136 -17.37 2.66 -0.99
C GLU A 136 -18.69 2.45 -1.72
N THR A 137 -18.96 3.32 -2.69
CA THR A 137 -20.13 3.20 -3.56
C THR A 137 -19.79 2.37 -4.79
N VAL A 138 -20.34 1.15 -4.88
CA VAL A 138 -20.13 0.26 -6.04
C VAL A 138 -21.39 0.10 -6.88
N ALA A 139 -21.23 -0.18 -8.17
CA ALA A 139 -22.34 -0.49 -9.05
C ALA A 139 -23.03 -1.81 -8.67
N ASP A 140 -24.33 -1.90 -8.90
CA ASP A 140 -25.15 -3.07 -8.56
C ASP A 140 -25.06 -4.23 -9.58
N CYS A 141 -24.45 -4.02 -10.74
CA CYS A 141 -24.26 -5.08 -11.74
C CYS A 141 -22.97 -4.94 -12.58
N GLN A 142 -22.53 -6.08 -13.10
CA GLN A 142 -21.33 -6.26 -13.93
C GLN A 142 -21.56 -5.98 -15.44
N SER A 143 -22.75 -5.53 -15.85
CA SER A 143 -23.15 -5.44 -17.27
C SER A 143 -23.44 -4.01 -17.73
N ALA A 144 -23.63 -3.82 -19.04
CA ALA A 144 -24.24 -2.63 -19.61
C ALA A 144 -25.75 -2.88 -19.78
N GLU A 145 -26.53 -2.43 -18.80
CA GLU A 145 -27.94 -2.05 -18.88
C GLU A 145 -29.07 -3.06 -18.53
N PRO A 146 -30.10 -2.57 -17.77
CA PRO A 146 -30.13 -1.29 -17.07
C PRO A 146 -29.42 -1.42 -15.71
N CYS A 147 -28.11 -1.19 -15.71
CA CYS A 147 -27.33 -0.90 -14.51
C CYS A 147 -27.53 0.56 -14.17
N GLY A 148 -27.81 0.85 -12.92
CA GLY A 148 -28.26 2.20 -12.56
C GLY A 148 -28.51 2.41 -11.08
N ARG A 149 -28.21 1.43 -10.23
CA ARG A 149 -28.17 1.65 -8.78
C ARG A 149 -26.76 1.42 -8.30
N SER A 150 -26.43 2.12 -7.23
CA SER A 150 -25.24 1.85 -6.45
C SER A 150 -25.63 1.30 -5.09
N ARG A 151 -24.69 0.60 -4.48
CA ARG A 151 -24.78 0.14 -3.09
C ARG A 151 -23.52 0.52 -2.35
N GLN A 152 -23.66 0.72 -1.04
CA GLN A 152 -22.52 0.88 -0.15
C GLN A 152 -21.97 -0.50 0.18
N GLU A 153 -20.66 -0.65 0.06
CA GLU A 153 -19.93 -1.86 0.45
C GLU A 153 -18.66 -1.45 1.20
N THR A 154 -18.34 -2.18 2.26
CA THR A 154 -17.04 -2.03 2.92
C THR A 154 -15.97 -2.71 2.06
N LEU A 155 -15.03 -1.93 1.52
CA LEU A 155 -13.94 -2.44 0.69
C LEU A 155 -12.59 -2.26 1.39
N ILE A 156 -11.62 -3.10 1.05
CA ILE A 156 -10.20 -2.82 1.33
C ILE A 156 -9.79 -1.64 0.46
N SER A 157 -9.48 -0.51 1.08
CA SER A 157 -9.05 0.72 0.40
C SER A 157 -7.55 0.98 0.47
N ASP A 158 -6.86 0.36 1.42
CA ASP A 158 -5.39 0.33 1.43
C ASP A 158 -4.86 -0.97 2.04
N ALA A 159 -3.62 -1.30 1.69
CA ALA A 159 -2.86 -2.41 2.23
C ALA A 159 -1.43 -1.96 2.52
N ILE A 160 -1.09 -1.93 3.81
CA ILE A 160 0.22 -1.52 4.30
C ILE A 160 1.10 -2.76 4.42
N LEU A 161 2.23 -2.77 3.70
CA LEU A 161 3.16 -3.90 3.70
C LEU A 161 3.84 -4.07 5.07
N LEU A 162 3.60 -5.20 5.72
CA LEU A 162 4.20 -5.53 7.02
C LEU A 162 5.42 -6.45 6.93
N GLY A 163 5.59 -7.19 5.84
CA GLY A 163 6.73 -8.10 5.69
C GLY A 163 6.67 -9.30 6.64
N GLN A 164 7.84 -9.86 6.96
CA GLN A 164 7.96 -11.09 7.74
C GLN A 164 7.86 -10.85 9.23
N THR A 165 8.52 -9.81 9.75
CA THR A 165 8.51 -9.49 11.17
C THR A 165 7.88 -8.13 11.40
N TRP A 166 6.90 -8.12 12.29
CA TRP A 166 6.08 -6.97 12.58
C TRP A 166 5.56 -7.03 14.02
N GLN A 167 5.15 -5.89 14.54
CA GLN A 167 4.59 -5.76 15.88
C GLN A 167 3.49 -4.70 15.92
N VAL A 168 2.57 -4.84 16.86
CA VAL A 168 1.54 -3.86 17.19
C VAL A 168 1.75 -3.43 18.63
N LEU A 169 1.91 -2.13 18.80
CA LEU A 169 2.06 -1.46 20.09
C LEU A 169 0.79 -0.66 20.38
N SER A 170 0.31 -0.67 21.61
CA SER A 170 -0.81 0.17 22.01
C SER A 170 -0.72 0.61 23.47
N ASN A 171 -1.27 1.79 23.77
CA ASN A 171 -1.53 2.23 25.15
C ASN A 171 -3.03 2.55 25.39
N GLY A 172 -3.90 2.16 24.46
CA GLY A 172 -5.34 2.45 24.48
C GLY A 172 -5.71 3.75 23.77
N ASP A 173 -4.88 4.79 23.83
CA ASP A 173 -5.09 6.06 23.12
C ASP A 173 -4.48 6.05 21.72
N TRP A 174 -3.38 5.30 21.56
CA TRP A 174 -2.64 5.13 20.33
C TRP A 174 -2.45 3.65 20.03
N THR A 175 -2.54 3.31 18.76
CA THR A 175 -2.16 1.98 18.25
C THR A 175 -1.21 2.17 17.07
N VAL A 176 -0.07 1.51 17.13
CA VAL A 176 0.97 1.58 16.08
C VAL A 176 1.37 0.19 15.66
N THR A 177 1.17 -0.12 14.38
CA THR A 177 1.75 -1.28 13.71
C THR A 177 3.08 -0.87 13.09
N VAL A 178 4.13 -1.61 13.42
CA VAL A 178 5.45 -1.50 12.78
C VAL A 178 5.69 -2.75 11.97
N GLY A 179 5.96 -2.58 10.69
CA GLY A 179 6.28 -3.65 9.76
C GLY A 179 7.73 -3.62 9.30
N ARG A 180 8.13 -4.71 8.66
CA ARG A 180 9.42 -4.90 8.01
C ARG A 180 10.58 -4.75 8.98
N LEU A 181 10.43 -5.25 10.20
CA LEU A 181 11.47 -5.20 11.22
C LEU A 181 12.71 -5.99 10.77
N GLU A 182 12.53 -6.99 9.91
CA GLU A 182 13.60 -7.79 9.30
C GLU A 182 14.49 -7.00 8.35
N SER A 183 14.06 -5.80 7.93
CA SER A 183 14.84 -4.93 7.04
C SER A 183 16.05 -4.30 7.74
N TRP A 184 16.11 -4.33 9.07
CA TRP A 184 17.22 -3.80 9.84
C TRP A 184 18.24 -4.89 10.19
N ASP A 185 19.50 -4.65 9.82
CA ASP A 185 20.62 -5.59 9.97
C ASP A 185 21.48 -5.32 11.22
N GLY A 186 21.06 -4.40 12.09
CA GLY A 186 21.81 -3.98 13.27
C GLY A 186 22.67 -2.73 13.04
N VAL A 187 22.75 -2.19 11.82
CA VAL A 187 23.52 -0.97 11.53
C VAL A 187 22.68 0.28 11.81
N ASN A 188 23.24 1.26 12.53
CA ASN A 188 22.50 2.49 12.81
C ASN A 188 22.21 3.30 11.54
N GLY A 189 21.00 3.84 11.45
CA GLY A 189 20.52 4.64 10.33
C GLY A 189 20.11 3.80 9.12
N THR A 190 20.00 2.47 9.26
CA THR A 190 19.51 1.57 8.22
C THR A 190 18.13 1.01 8.58
N GLY A 191 17.53 0.31 7.62
CA GLY A 191 16.17 -0.22 7.68
C GLY A 191 15.35 0.21 6.46
N ASN A 192 14.16 -0.36 6.36
CA ASN A 192 13.09 0.13 5.51
C ASN A 192 11.76 -0.25 6.20
N LEU A 193 11.60 0.26 7.41
CA LEU A 193 10.49 -0.09 8.28
C LEU A 193 9.22 0.59 7.77
N THR A 194 8.10 -0.09 7.93
CA THR A 194 6.77 0.49 7.68
C THR A 194 6.14 0.91 9.01
N TYR A 195 5.40 2.01 9.01
CA TYR A 195 4.60 2.50 10.12
C TYR A 195 3.14 2.60 9.69
N TYR A 196 2.24 2.20 10.57
CA TYR A 196 0.83 2.53 10.52
C TYR A 196 0.36 2.87 11.93
N GLY A 197 0.04 4.13 12.19
CA GLY A 197 -0.37 4.61 13.51
C GLY A 197 -1.75 5.25 13.46
N CYS A 198 -2.59 4.94 14.45
CA CYS A 198 -3.90 5.54 14.64
C CYS A 198 -4.06 6.09 16.05
N ASP A 199 -4.79 7.19 16.18
CA ASP A 199 -5.30 7.66 17.47
C ASP A 199 -6.65 6.99 17.82
N ALA A 200 -7.14 7.24 19.03
CA ALA A 200 -8.43 6.73 19.52
C ALA A 200 -9.66 7.24 18.74
N ALA A 201 -9.51 8.31 17.94
CA ALA A 201 -10.57 8.83 17.07
C ALA A 201 -10.57 8.16 15.69
N GLY A 202 -9.61 7.27 15.41
CA GLY A 202 -9.47 6.59 14.12
C GLY A 202 -8.74 7.43 13.07
N ASN A 203 -8.06 8.51 13.45
CA ASN A 203 -7.21 9.24 12.53
C ASN A 203 -5.89 8.46 12.37
N CYS A 204 -5.66 7.94 11.17
CA CYS A 204 -4.54 7.06 10.88
C CYS A 204 -3.55 7.68 9.89
N LEU A 205 -2.29 7.25 9.97
CA LEU A 205 -1.22 7.63 9.07
C LEU A 205 -0.34 6.41 8.78
N SER A 206 -0.02 6.19 7.50
CA SER A 206 1.00 5.23 7.08
C SER A 206 2.26 5.93 6.59
N LEU A 207 3.43 5.39 6.94
CA LEU A 207 4.74 5.88 6.50
C LEU A 207 5.64 4.70 6.11
N THR A 208 6.52 4.92 5.15
CA THR A 208 7.56 3.98 4.72
C THR A 208 8.95 4.55 5.01
N ASP A 209 10.00 3.81 4.64
CA ASP A 209 11.39 4.26 4.70
C ASP A 209 11.85 4.63 6.13
N GLY A 210 11.28 3.96 7.13
CA GLY A 210 11.74 4.07 8.50
C GLY A 210 13.12 3.45 8.68
N PHE A 211 13.84 3.98 9.67
CA PHE A 211 15.18 3.52 10.03
C PHE A 211 15.32 3.34 11.54
N VAL A 212 16.34 2.60 11.96
CA VAL A 212 16.63 2.33 13.38
C VAL A 212 17.95 2.98 13.80
N VAL A 213 17.96 3.61 14.97
CA VAL A 213 19.17 4.08 15.63
C VAL A 213 19.18 3.61 17.08
N CYS A 214 20.15 2.78 17.43
CA CYS A 214 20.40 2.32 18.78
C CYS A 214 21.65 3.00 19.36
N ARG A 215 21.48 3.68 20.50
CA ARG A 215 22.58 4.34 21.22
C ARG A 215 22.31 4.35 22.71
N ASN A 216 23.34 4.03 23.50
CA ASN A 216 23.28 4.03 24.97
C ASN A 216 22.13 3.18 25.54
N GLY A 217 21.88 2.00 24.97
CA GLY A 217 20.83 1.09 25.42
C GLY A 217 19.40 1.53 25.08
N VAL A 218 19.22 2.52 24.20
CA VAL A 218 17.92 2.94 23.68
C VAL A 218 17.92 2.78 22.17
N CYS A 219 16.90 2.14 21.62
CA CYS A 219 16.66 2.05 20.19
C CYS A 219 15.48 2.93 19.81
N ASN A 220 15.70 3.76 18.80
CA ASN A 220 14.70 4.60 18.18
C ASN A 220 14.41 4.07 16.79
N MET A 221 13.15 3.76 16.51
CA MET A 221 12.65 3.55 15.15
C MET A 221 11.98 4.86 14.71
N SER A 222 12.41 5.43 13.59
CA SER A 222 12.01 6.77 13.19
C SER A 222 11.57 6.84 11.73
N TRP A 223 10.53 7.65 11.48
CA TRP A 223 9.98 7.97 10.16
C TRP A 223 9.85 9.47 9.99
N ALA A 224 9.91 9.96 8.76
CA ALA A 224 9.73 11.36 8.42
C ALA A 224 8.55 11.58 7.48
N ASN A 225 7.82 12.68 7.67
CA ASN A 225 6.78 13.14 6.75
C ASN A 225 6.83 14.66 6.65
N GLY A 226 7.51 15.18 5.63
CA GLY A 226 7.79 16.61 5.53
C GLY A 226 8.57 17.13 6.74
N ASN A 227 7.98 18.08 7.48
CA ASN A 227 8.59 18.67 8.68
C ASN A 227 8.31 17.88 9.97
N TYR A 228 7.56 16.77 9.86
CA TYR A 228 7.24 15.91 10.98
C TYR A 228 8.20 14.72 11.06
N ALA A 229 8.51 14.32 12.28
CA ALA A 229 9.22 13.07 12.57
C ALA A 229 8.47 12.28 13.64
N TYR A 230 8.27 11.00 13.39
CA TYR A 230 7.54 10.06 14.25
C TYR A 230 8.56 9.06 14.77
N THR A 231 8.61 8.83 16.07
CA THR A 231 9.61 7.95 16.66
C THR A 231 9.04 7.09 17.76
N LEU A 232 9.33 5.80 17.66
CA LEU A 232 9.13 4.84 18.72
C LEU A 232 10.47 4.64 19.44
N SER A 233 10.51 5.02 20.71
CA SER A 233 11.70 4.95 21.57
C SER A 233 11.52 3.85 22.59
N SER A 234 12.39 2.84 22.57
CA SER A 234 12.35 1.69 23.47
C SER A 234 13.72 1.45 24.09
N LYS A 235 13.76 1.13 25.38
CA LYS A 235 14.99 0.67 26.03
C LYS A 235 15.28 -0.77 25.65
N LEU A 236 16.53 -1.06 25.35
CA LEU A 236 17.03 -2.41 25.23
C LEU A 236 17.20 -3.00 26.63
N THR A 237 16.30 -3.90 27.00
CA THR A 237 16.41 -4.71 28.21
C THR A 237 16.65 -6.16 27.84
N GLU A 238 17.19 -6.94 28.78
CA GLU A 238 17.41 -8.38 28.59
C GLU A 238 16.10 -9.14 28.33
N THR A 239 14.97 -8.59 28.80
CA THR A 239 13.64 -9.19 28.65
C THR A 239 12.86 -8.65 27.46
N GLY A 240 13.30 -7.54 26.85
CA GLY A 240 12.60 -6.90 25.72
C GLY A 240 11.25 -6.25 26.06
N ASN A 241 10.87 -6.19 27.34
CA ASN A 241 9.51 -5.82 27.77
C ASN A 241 9.37 -4.37 28.25
N ASP A 242 10.39 -3.53 28.05
CA ASP A 242 10.27 -2.14 28.47
C ASP A 242 9.26 -1.41 27.58
N PRO A 243 8.38 -0.57 28.18
CA PRO A 243 7.37 0.14 27.42
C PRO A 243 8.02 1.05 26.40
N THR A 244 7.39 1.13 25.23
CA THR A 244 7.78 2.03 24.16
C THR A 244 7.11 3.38 24.36
N THR A 245 7.80 4.47 24.03
CA THR A 245 7.19 5.80 23.94
C THR A 245 7.09 6.21 22.47
N LEU A 246 5.90 6.63 22.05
CA LEU A 246 5.70 7.33 20.77
C LEU A 246 5.97 8.82 20.97
N LEU A 247 6.84 9.38 20.14
CA LEU A 247 7.21 10.79 20.09
C LEU A 247 6.90 11.33 18.70
N VAL A 248 6.29 12.50 18.63
CA VAL A 248 6.12 13.23 17.37
C VAL A 248 6.74 14.60 17.50
N TRP A 249 7.58 14.94 16.54
CA TRP A 249 8.24 16.24 16.43
C TRP A 249 7.78 16.97 15.18
N GLU A 250 7.65 18.28 15.28
CA GLU A 250 7.43 19.18 14.16
C GLU A 250 8.51 20.26 14.20
N ASN A 251 9.29 20.38 13.11
CA ASN A 251 10.41 21.33 13.03
C ASN A 251 11.38 21.23 14.24
N GLY A 252 11.60 20.00 14.74
CA GLY A 252 12.47 19.73 15.89
C GLY A 252 11.86 20.02 17.26
N THR A 253 10.59 20.43 17.35
CA THR A 253 9.86 20.62 18.62
C THR A 253 8.97 19.43 18.90
N GLU A 254 9.00 18.88 20.11
CA GLU A 254 8.09 17.80 20.53
C GLU A 254 6.66 18.34 20.65
N ILE A 255 5.76 17.80 19.83
CA ILE A 255 4.34 18.15 19.83
C ILE A 255 3.47 17.04 20.41
N LEU A 256 4.00 15.81 20.49
CA LEU A 256 3.31 14.68 21.10
C LEU A 256 4.28 13.73 21.81
N ARG A 257 3.82 13.24 22.96
CA ARG A 257 4.41 12.13 23.71
C ARG A 257 3.30 11.21 24.19
N ALA A 258 3.33 9.97 23.75
CA ALA A 258 2.47 8.90 24.22
C ALA A 258 3.35 7.81 24.85
N ASP A 259 3.38 7.79 26.18
CA ASP A 259 4.14 6.83 26.96
C ASP A 259 3.36 5.51 27.13
N SER A 260 4.05 4.49 27.63
CA SER A 260 3.46 3.20 28.01
C SER A 260 2.83 2.40 26.86
N MET A 261 3.36 2.53 25.65
CA MET A 261 2.97 1.67 24.53
C MET A 261 3.50 0.26 24.77
N VAL A 262 2.59 -0.71 24.92
CA VAL A 262 2.92 -2.13 25.15
C VAL A 262 2.67 -2.97 23.91
N LEU A 263 3.42 -4.05 23.77
CA LEU A 263 3.19 -5.05 22.73
C LEU A 263 1.83 -5.72 22.94
N VAL A 264 0.94 -5.59 21.96
CA VAL A 264 -0.39 -6.23 21.97
C VAL A 264 -0.51 -7.30 20.89
N ASP A 265 0.32 -7.23 19.85
CA ASP A 265 0.37 -8.28 18.82
C ASP A 265 1.73 -8.32 18.09
N SER A 266 2.11 -9.46 17.49
CA SER A 266 3.33 -9.58 16.68
C SER A 266 3.32 -10.78 15.74
N SER A 267 4.27 -10.80 14.79
CA SER A 267 4.52 -11.95 13.90
C SER A 267 4.87 -13.24 14.63
N ASP A 268 5.42 -13.14 15.85
CA ASP A 268 5.94 -14.29 16.60
C ASP A 268 4.89 -14.93 17.52
N SER A 269 3.65 -14.42 17.48
CA SER A 269 2.51 -14.85 18.32
C SER A 269 1.69 -15.97 17.71
#